data_AF-W4RKG5-F1
#
_entry.id   AF-W4RKG5-F1
#
_cell.length_a   1.000
_cell.length_b   1.000
_cell.length_c   1.000
_cell.angle_alpha   90.00
_cell.angle_beta   90.00
_cell.angle_gamma   90.00
#
_symmetry.space_group_name_H-M   'P 1'
#
loop_
_entity.id
_entity.type
_entity.pdbx_description
1 polymer ?
#
loop_
_entity_poly.entity_id
_entity_poly.type
_entity_poly.pdbx_seq_one_letter_code
_entity_poly.pdbx_strand_id
1 'polypeptide(L)' 'MRKPKIVILGAGYGGLMTATRLQKAVGVNEADIVLINKNDYHYETTWLHEASAGTLHHDKVRYDVRDVIDRHKVESSREL' A
#
# COMPACT_ATOMS: atom_id res chain seq x y z
N MET A 1 -16.74 -21.36 8.02
CA MET A 1 -16.53 -20.92 6.62
C MET A 1 -15.05 -20.63 6.43
N ARG A 2 -14.48 -20.86 5.23
CA ARG A 2 -13.07 -20.55 4.95
C ARG A 2 -12.90 -19.04 4.87
N LYS A 3 -11.95 -18.48 5.63
CA LYS A 3 -11.58 -17.07 5.56
C LYS A 3 -11.00 -16.76 4.16
N PRO A 4 -11.61 -15.87 3.36
CA PRO A 4 -11.09 -15.51 2.06
C PRO A 4 -9.75 -14.78 2.18
N LYS A 5 -8.82 -15.09 1.27
CA LYS A 5 -7.56 -14.36 1.11
C LYS A 5 -7.69 -13.38 -0.06
N ILE A 6 -7.43 -12.11 0.21
CA ILE A 6 -7.51 -11.01 -0.75
C ILE A 6 -6.09 -10.52 -1.00
N VAL A 7 -5.60 -10.72 -2.22
CA VAL A 7 -4.26 -10.28 -2.63
C VAL A 7 -4.39 -9.03 -3.49
N ILE A 8 -3.73 -7.95 -3.07
CA ILE A 8 -3.64 -6.68 -3.80
C ILE A 8 -2.23 -6.58 -4.36
N LEU A 9 -2.10 -6.53 -5.68
CA LEU A 9 -0.83 -6.41 -6.38
C LEU A 9 -0.56 -4.96 -6.77
N GLY A 10 0.42 -4.35 -6.12
CA GLY A 10 0.84 -2.96 -6.28
C GLY A 10 0.28 -2.03 -5.21
N ALA A 11 1.13 -1.23 -4.58
CA ALA A 11 0.76 -0.19 -3.61
C ALA A 11 0.82 1.21 -4.24
N GLY A 12 0.44 1.35 -5.52
CA GLY A 12 0.16 2.65 -6.14
C GLY A 12 -1.17 3.23 -5.67
N TYR A 13 -1.66 4.29 -6.31
CA TYR A 13 -2.91 4.96 -5.90
C TYR A 13 -4.09 4.00 -5.75
N GLY A 14 -4.34 3.14 -6.74
CA GLY A 14 -5.46 2.20 -6.70
C GLY A 14 -5.32 1.14 -5.59
N GLY A 15 -4.16 0.49 -5.50
CA GLY A 15 -3.96 -0.60 -4.55
C GLY A 15 -3.89 -0.13 -3.10
N LEU A 16 -3.22 0.99 -2.83
CA LEU A 16 -3.17 1.55 -1.49
C LEU A 16 -4.52 2.11 -1.03
N MET A 17 -5.27 2.77 -1.92
CA MET A 17 -6.65 3.18 -1.64
C MET A 17 -7.55 1.98 -1.37
N THR A 18 -7.35 0.88 -2.09
CA THR A 18 -8.09 -0.36 -1.86
C THR A 18 -7.76 -0.95 -0.49
N ALA A 19 -6.48 -1.11 -0.14
CA ALA A 19 -6.05 -1.67 1.15
C ALA A 19 -6.55 -0.84 2.34
N THR A 20 -6.37 0.49 2.29
CA THR A 20 -6.74 1.41 3.38
C THR A 20 -8.26 1.51 3.60
N ARG A 21 -9.06 1.31 2.55
CA ARG A 21 -10.53 1.21 2.67
C ARG A 21 -10.96 -0.17 3.13
N LEU A 22 -10.37 -1.22 2.57
CA LEU A 22 -10.74 -2.60 2.88
C LEU A 22 -10.47 -2.93 4.34
N GLN A 23 -9.32 -2.54 4.91
CA GLN A 23 -9.02 -2.77 6.34
C GLN A 23 -10.03 -2.12 7.30
N LYS A 24 -10.74 -1.08 6.86
CA LYS A 24 -11.80 -0.41 7.64
C LYS A 24 -13.14 -1.11 7.46
N ALA A 25 -13.39 -1.66 6.27
CA ALA A 25 -14.63 -2.33 5.92
C ALA A 25 -14.74 -3.76 6.47
N VAL A 26 -13.61 -4.46 6.62
CA VAL A 26 -13.62 -5.87 7.08
C VAL A 26 -13.12 -6.04 8.52
N GLY A 27 -13.76 -6.97 9.22
CA GLY A 27 -13.31 -7.46 10.53
C GLY A 27 -12.05 -8.32 10.44
N VAL A 28 -11.31 -8.43 11.54
CA VAL A 28 -10.03 -9.19 11.60
C VAL A 28 -10.22 -10.66 11.21
N ASN A 29 -11.41 -11.23 11.44
CA ASN A 29 -11.73 -12.63 11.15
C ASN A 29 -12.46 -12.85 9.81
N GLU A 30 -12.73 -11.79 9.06
CA GLU A 30 -13.54 -11.86 7.84
C GLU A 30 -12.71 -12.09 6.58
N ALA A 31 -11.48 -11.57 6.51
CA ALA A 31 -10.58 -11.77 5.36
C ALA A 31 -9.11 -11.62 5.76
N ASP A 32 -8.23 -12.35 5.07
CA ASP A 32 -6.77 -12.14 5.14
C ASP A 32 -6.37 -11.22 3.98
N ILE A 33 -5.90 -10.01 4.28
CA ILE A 33 -5.51 -9.03 3.27
C ILE A 33 -3.98 -9.05 3.12
N VAL A 34 -3.51 -9.27 1.89
CA VAL A 34 -2.08 -9.22 1.55
C VAL A 34 -1.86 -8.14 0.49
N LEU A 35 -1.00 -7.17 0.78
CA LEU A 35 -0.57 -6.11 -0.13
C LEU A 35 0.85 -6.38 -0.59
N ILE A 36 1.01 -6.74 -1.86
CA ILE A 36 2.31 -7.01 -2.48
C ILE A 36 2.77 -5.77 -3.24
N ASN A 37 3.95 -5.24 -2.95
CA ASN A 37 4.51 -4.12 -3.70
C ASN A 37 6.02 -4.23 -3.84
N LYS A 38 6.55 -3.89 -5.02
CA LYS A 38 7.99 -3.97 -5.29
C LYS A 38 8.86 -3.17 -4.31
N ASN A 39 8.32 -2.09 -3.77
CA ASN A 39 8.98 -1.20 -2.82
C ASN A 39 8.19 -1.13 -1.50
N ASP A 40 8.87 -0.89 -0.38
CA ASP A 40 8.19 -0.68 0.92
C ASP A 40 7.53 0.71 1.03
N TYR A 41 7.63 1.54 -0.01
CA TYR A 41 7.06 2.88 -0.05
C TYR A 41 6.03 3.02 -1.17
N HIS A 42 5.04 3.87 -0.92
CA HIS A 42 4.25 4.50 -1.96
C HIS A 42 5.02 5.74 -2.43
N TYR A 43 4.96 6.03 -3.72
CA TYR A 43 5.45 7.29 -4.26
C TYR A 43 4.35 7.99 -5.05
N GLU A 44 4.32 9.31 -4.94
CA GLU A 44 3.42 10.20 -5.63
C GLU A 44 3.84 10.27 -7.11
N THR A 45 3.35 9.34 -7.94
CA THR A 45 3.67 9.28 -9.38
C THR A 45 3.43 10.63 -10.08
N THR A 46 2.44 11.38 -9.61
CA THR A 46 2.08 12.70 -10.10
C THR A 46 3.16 13.75 -9.85
N TRP A 47 4.03 13.58 -8.84
CA TRP A 47 5.09 14.52 -8.46
C TRP A 47 6.48 14.12 -8.99
N LEU A 48 6.57 13.05 -9.78
CA LEU A 48 7.85 12.60 -10.34
C LEU A 48 8.51 13.63 -11.24
N HIS A 49 7.74 14.54 -11.86
CA HIS A 49 8.28 15.62 -12.68
C HIS A 49 9.15 16.59 -11.86
N GLU A 50 8.72 16.95 -10.65
CA GLU A 50 9.49 17.81 -9.73
C GLU A 50 10.73 17.09 -9.18
N ALA A 51 10.56 15.81 -8.80
CA ALA A 51 11.68 14.99 -8.34
C ALA A 51 12.74 14.80 -9.44
N SER A 52 12.31 14.58 -10.69
CA SER A 52 13.20 14.39 -11.84
C SER A 52 13.90 15.68 -12.26
N ALA A 53 13.21 16.83 -12.14
CA ALA A 53 13.80 18.14 -12.36
C ALA A 53 14.79 18.57 -11.26
N GLY A 54 14.83 17.85 -10.14
CA GLY A 54 15.66 18.19 -8.98
C GLY A 54 15.11 19.35 -8.15
N THR A 55 13.86 19.77 -8.38
CA THR A 55 13.21 20.86 -7.64
C THR A 55 12.56 20.38 -6.34
N LEU A 56 12.38 19.07 -6.19
CA LEU A 56 11.85 18.45 -4.98
C LEU A 56 12.68 17.22 -4.60
N HIS A 57 13.08 17.12 -3.31
CA HIS A 57 13.83 15.97 -2.82
C HIS A 57 12.99 14.69 -2.93
N HIS A 58 13.59 13.58 -3.38
CA HIS A 58 12.86 12.33 -3.63
C HIS A 58 12.15 11.76 -2.38
N ASP A 59 12.63 12.07 -1.17
CA ASP A 59 11.94 11.70 0.08
C ASP A 59 10.65 12.49 0.34
N LYS A 60 10.42 13.59 -0.39
CA LYS A 60 9.18 14.37 -0.30
C LYS A 60 8.09 13.87 -1.24
N VAL A 61 8.41 12.96 -2.15
CA VAL A 61 7.45 12.33 -3.08
C VAL A 61 7.14 10.88 -2.72
N ARG A 62 7.49 10.43 -1.51
CA ARG A 62 7.24 9.05 -1.05
C ARG A 62 7.00 8.98 0.45
N TYR A 63 6.33 7.92 0.88
CA TYR A 63 6.16 7.56 2.29
C TYR A 63 6.07 6.04 2.44
N ASP A 64 6.37 5.54 3.65
CA ASP A 64 6.33 4.11 3.94
C ASP A 64 4.87 3.61 3.88
N VAL A 65 4.65 2.49 3.19
CA VAL A 65 3.32 1.85 3.12
C VAL A 65 2.81 1.50 4.51
N ARG A 66 3.71 1.15 5.44
CA ARG A 66 3.40 0.78 6.82
C ARG A 66 2.80 1.92 7.63
N ASP A 67 3.01 3.18 7.23
CA ASP A 67 2.47 4.35 7.93
C ASP A 67 0.95 4.50 7.71
N VAL A 68 0.38 3.83 6.70
CA VAL A 68 -1.02 4.00 6.32
C VAL A 68 -1.88 2.74 6.43
N ILE A 69 -1.27 1.57 6.69
CA ILE A 69 -1.99 0.30 6.85
C ILE A 69 -2.06 -0.16 8.32
N ASP A 70 -3.14 -0.86 8.68
CA ASP A 70 -3.22 -1.55 9.97
C ASP A 70 -2.54 -2.92 9.88
N ARG A 71 -1.38 -3.05 10.53
CA ARG A 71 -0.53 -4.25 10.50
C ARG A 71 -1.17 -5.48 11.15
N HIS A 72 -2.27 -5.32 11.89
CA HIS A 72 -3.04 -6.46 12.41
C HIS A 72 -4.06 -6.99 11.40
N LYS A 73 -4.31 -6.24 10.31
CA LYS A 73 -5.31 -6.57 9.28
C LYS A 73 -4.70 -6.77 7.89
N VAL A 74 -3.59 -6.10 7.60
CA VAL A 74 -2.94 -6.10 6.29
C VAL A 74 -1.50 -6.57 6.43
N GLU A 75 -1.18 -7.69 5.80
CA GLU A 75 0.19 -8.14 5.60
C GLU A 75 0.78 -7.41 4.37
N SER A 76 1.97 -6.83 4.51
CA SER A 76 2.67 -6.19 3.40
C SER A 76 3.98 -6.89 3.12
N SER A 77 4.21 -7.26 1.87
CA SER A 77 5.40 -7.97 1.40
C SER A 77 5.87 -7.45 0.03
N ARG A 78 7.14 -7.67 -0.29
CA ARG A 78 7.71 -7.41 -1.63
C ARG A 78 7.54 -8.58 -2.59
N GLU A 79 7.29 -9.77 -2.05
CA GLU A 79 7.23 -11.05 -2.76
C GLU A 79 6.03 -11.87 -2.27
N LEU A 80 5.57 -12.82 -3.09
CA LEU A 80 4.43 -13.70 -2.77
C LEU A 80 4.79 -14.81 -1.78
#